data_AF-A0A7S3FM96-F1
#
_entry.id   AF-A0A7S3FM96-F1
#
_cell.length_a   1.000
_cell.length_b   1.000
_cell.length_c   1.000
_cell.angle_alpha   90.00
_cell.angle_beta   90.00
_cell.angle_gamma   90.00
#
_symmetry.space_group_name_H-M   'P 1'
#
loop_
_entity.id
_entity.type
_entity.pdbx_description
1 polymer ?
#
loop_
_entity_poly.entity_id
_entity_poly.type
_entity_poly.pdbx_seq_one_letter_code
_entity_poly.pdbx_strand_id
1 'polypeptide(L)'
;EEEEEEGLGLLSEPLTDGQRQELDLCMARVDNILVGKYKKAQLVSVQSNSGTMAPGKQLWTKAKELAKSMPKQLTELGPFELGSVSLEAIGFVKEMATPQYSISLDATPLACLSAYPTLGRYGCISPWDAITLEGGARERAGIPRDATFFAWAFPLPGIADIEDAAELLKAATPAELNGLSFVINGGFIYANNGFLPVAINAVVGLKAFYRGTSAKPLPAMTLPFDGPHKLPPAMRAKLESGNRFMGPTLPQMIKDGITGFTWVEPSDGGLKDHQSVDWRTGGFVYVYDDRRLDCFFRVSKE
;
A
#
# COMPACT_ATOMS: atom_id res chain seq x y z
N GLU A 1 -4.22 57.57 -8.93
CA GLU A 1 -4.92 56.28 -8.84
C GLU A 1 -4.06 55.39 -7.97
N GLU A 2 -4.36 55.45 -6.68
CA GLU A 2 -3.79 54.58 -5.63
C GLU A 2 -4.79 53.42 -5.46
N GLU A 3 -4.32 52.18 -5.53
CA GLU A 3 -5.09 51.02 -5.10
C GLU A 3 -4.41 50.41 -3.87
N GLU A 4 -5.18 50.36 -2.78
CA GLU A 4 -4.87 49.71 -1.51
C GLU A 4 -5.07 48.18 -1.64
N GLU A 5 -4.03 47.39 -1.34
CA GLU A 5 -4.18 45.97 -1.03
C GLU A 5 -4.33 45.78 0.49
N GLU A 6 -5.56 45.57 0.95
CA GLU A 6 -5.86 45.09 2.31
C GLU A 6 -5.66 43.58 2.41
N GLY A 7 -4.89 43.16 3.42
CA GLY A 7 -4.43 41.79 3.62
C GLY A 7 -5.43 40.81 4.25
N LEU A 8 -5.08 39.53 4.16
CA LEU A 8 -5.64 38.45 4.98
C LEU A 8 -4.55 37.83 5.85
N GLY A 9 -4.32 38.45 7.01
CA GLY A 9 -3.51 37.89 8.08
C GLY A 9 -4.30 36.88 8.91
N LEU A 10 -4.33 35.61 8.50
CA LEU A 10 -4.76 34.51 9.38
C LEU A 10 -3.57 34.07 10.24
N LEU A 11 -3.41 34.71 11.39
CA LEU A 11 -2.55 34.23 12.46
C LEU A 11 -3.17 32.94 13.03
N SER A 12 -2.65 31.80 12.61
CA SER A 12 -2.94 30.52 13.27
C SER A 12 -2.11 30.43 14.54
N GLU A 13 -2.73 30.67 15.69
CA GLU A 13 -2.05 30.48 16.97
C GLU A 13 -1.69 29.00 17.14
N PRO A 14 -0.43 28.70 17.53
CA PRO A 14 -0.01 27.32 17.76
C PRO A 14 -0.76 26.71 18.94
N LEU A 15 -1.17 25.44 18.78
CA LEU A 15 -1.82 24.68 19.84
C LEU A 15 -0.93 24.60 21.08
N THR A 16 -1.53 24.86 22.23
CA THR A 16 -0.91 24.64 23.55
C THR A 16 -0.61 23.16 23.76
N ASP A 17 0.35 22.85 24.64
CA ASP A 17 0.75 21.46 24.91
C ASP A 17 -0.40 20.60 25.45
N GLY A 18 -1.30 21.19 26.23
CA GLY A 18 -2.52 20.52 26.70
C GLY A 18 -3.46 20.15 25.54
N GLN A 19 -3.63 21.04 24.55
CA GLN A 19 -4.45 20.77 23.37
C GLN A 19 -3.81 19.73 22.44
N ARG A 20 -2.48 19.68 22.35
CA ARG A 20 -1.77 18.62 21.62
C ARG A 20 -1.95 17.27 22.29
N GLN A 21 -1.76 17.20 23.61
CA GLN A 21 -1.92 15.96 24.37
C GLN A 21 -3.36 15.44 24.31
N GLU A 22 -4.36 16.32 24.36
CA GLU A 22 -5.77 15.95 24.23
C GLU A 22 -6.14 15.52 22.81
N LEU A 23 -5.53 16.15 21.78
CA LEU A 23 -5.66 15.74 20.39
C LEU A 23 -5.04 14.36 20.15
N ASP A 24 -3.84 14.09 20.69
CA ASP A 24 -3.17 12.79 20.59
C ASP A 24 -3.97 11.69 21.29
N LEU A 25 -4.54 11.97 22.47
CA LEU A 25 -5.46 11.07 23.17
C LEU A 25 -6.77 10.83 22.40
N CYS A 26 -7.28 11.85 21.69
CA CYS A 26 -8.45 11.71 20.82
C CYS A 26 -8.13 10.85 19.59
N MET A 27 -6.97 11.05 18.95
CA MET A 27 -6.53 10.25 17.81
C MET A 27 -6.30 8.78 18.22
N ALA A 28 -5.63 8.54 19.34
CA ALA A 28 -5.47 7.19 19.90
C ALA A 28 -6.82 6.53 20.27
N ARG A 29 -7.83 7.32 20.67
CA ARG A 29 -9.20 6.82 20.90
C ARG A 29 -9.95 6.55 19.60
N VAL A 30 -9.74 7.34 18.55
CA VAL A 30 -10.29 7.09 17.21
C VAL A 30 -9.70 5.81 16.63
N ASP A 31 -8.40 5.58 16.78
CA ASP A 31 -7.75 4.33 16.39
C ASP A 31 -8.33 3.14 17.16
N ASN A 32 -8.50 3.26 18.48
CA ASN A 32 -9.17 2.23 19.29
C ASN A 32 -10.67 2.04 18.96
N ILE A 33 -11.34 3.05 18.43
CA ILE A 33 -12.76 2.97 18.01
C ILE A 33 -12.88 2.38 16.60
N LEU A 34 -11.92 2.64 15.71
CA LEU A 34 -11.85 2.03 14.38
C LEU A 34 -11.45 0.54 14.48
N VAL A 35 -10.57 0.20 15.41
CA VAL A 35 -10.17 -1.19 15.72
C VAL A 35 -11.19 -1.91 16.64
N GLY A 36 -11.85 -1.18 17.54
CA GLY A 36 -12.68 -1.74 18.61
C GLY A 36 -14.20 -1.74 18.38
N LYS A 37 -14.72 -1.23 17.25
CA LYS A 37 -16.16 -1.27 16.94
C LYS A 37 -16.64 -2.63 16.39
N TYR A 38 -16.33 -3.68 17.15
CA TYR A 38 -17.07 -4.94 17.15
C TYR A 38 -17.17 -5.51 18.57
N LYS A 39 -17.62 -4.71 19.54
CA LYS A 39 -18.30 -5.21 20.74
C LYS A 39 -19.27 -4.15 21.28
N LYS A 40 -20.55 -4.43 21.02
CA LYS A 40 -21.79 -3.96 21.65
C LYS A 40 -21.79 -2.57 22.31
N ALA A 41 -22.61 -1.70 21.73
CA ALA A 41 -23.08 -0.46 22.33
C ALA A 41 -23.81 -0.71 23.66
N GLN A 42 -23.46 0.06 24.69
CA GLN A 42 -24.39 0.52 25.73
C GLN A 42 -23.75 1.63 26.60
N LEU A 43 -24.60 2.60 26.98
CA LEU A 43 -24.50 3.53 28.14
C LEU A 43 -23.56 4.76 27.96
N VAL A 44 -23.90 6.02 28.24
CA VAL A 44 -25.06 6.69 28.89
C VAL A 44 -25.20 8.10 28.30
N SER A 45 -26.44 8.57 28.09
CA SER A 45 -26.76 9.98 27.85
C SER A 45 -26.65 10.78 29.14
N VAL A 46 -25.66 11.68 29.24
CA VAL A 46 -25.70 12.79 30.21
C VAL A 46 -26.16 14.03 29.45
N GLN A 47 -27.39 14.46 29.72
CA GLN A 47 -27.89 15.76 29.30
C GLN A 47 -27.31 16.82 30.23
N SER A 48 -26.41 17.66 29.73
CA SER A 48 -26.09 18.96 30.32
C SER A 48 -26.44 20.06 29.32
N ASN A 49 -27.50 20.81 29.63
CA ASN A 49 -27.86 22.05 28.96
C ASN A 49 -26.87 23.14 29.37
N SER A 50 -25.87 23.39 28.53
CA SER A 50 -25.15 24.67 28.52
C SER A 50 -24.78 24.98 27.07
N GLY A 51 -25.13 26.18 26.60
CA GLY A 51 -25.01 26.64 25.20
C GLY A 51 -23.58 26.79 24.67
N THR A 52 -22.60 26.15 25.29
CA THR A 52 -21.24 25.98 24.79
C THR A 52 -21.10 24.54 24.32
N MET A 53 -20.76 24.33 23.05
CA MET A 53 -20.47 22.97 22.56
C MET A 53 -19.40 22.36 23.46
N ALA A 54 -19.76 21.29 24.18
CA ALA A 54 -18.83 20.55 25.01
C ALA A 54 -17.56 20.23 24.19
N PRO A 55 -16.35 20.40 24.74
CA PRO A 55 -15.08 20.23 24.01
C PRO A 55 -15.02 18.93 23.17
N GLY A 56 -15.61 17.84 23.68
CA GLY A 56 -15.72 16.56 22.97
C GLY A 56 -16.53 16.59 21.67
N LYS A 57 -17.55 17.45 21.53
CA LYS A 57 -18.32 17.60 20.28
C LYS A 57 -17.49 18.31 19.19
N GLN A 58 -16.70 19.33 19.55
CA GLN A 58 -15.83 20.01 18.59
C GLN A 58 -14.68 19.11 18.13
N LEU A 59 -14.05 18.37 19.05
CA LEU A 59 -13.02 17.38 18.72
C LEU A 59 -13.56 16.27 17.81
N TRP A 60 -14.77 15.78 18.07
CA TRP A 60 -15.43 14.77 17.22
C TRP A 60 -15.78 15.29 15.82
N THR A 61 -16.25 16.53 15.71
CA THR A 61 -16.52 17.16 14.41
C THR A 61 -15.22 17.39 13.63
N LYS A 62 -14.16 17.88 14.28
CA LYS A 62 -12.82 18.01 13.66
C LYS A 62 -12.27 16.65 13.21
N ALA A 63 -12.39 15.60 14.03
CA ALA A 63 -11.96 14.25 13.65
C ALA A 63 -12.77 13.69 12.46
N LYS A 64 -14.09 13.97 12.42
CA LYS A 64 -14.94 13.62 11.27
C LYS A 64 -14.59 14.40 10.01
N GLU A 65 -14.25 15.68 10.14
CA GLU A 65 -13.81 16.49 8.99
C GLU A 65 -12.42 16.07 8.52
N LEU A 66 -11.49 15.76 9.43
CA LEU A 66 -10.19 15.17 9.09
C LEU A 66 -10.36 13.83 8.38
N ALA A 67 -11.25 12.97 8.87
CA ALA A 67 -11.57 11.69 8.23
C ALA A 67 -12.30 11.84 6.90
N LYS A 68 -13.04 12.96 6.69
CA LYS A 68 -13.62 13.31 5.38
C LYS A 68 -12.59 13.91 4.43
N SER A 69 -11.53 14.54 4.94
CA SER A 69 -10.43 15.11 4.16
C SER A 69 -9.29 14.13 3.89
N MET A 70 -9.22 13.01 4.62
CA MET A 70 -8.33 11.91 4.24
C MET A 70 -8.81 11.35 2.89
N PRO A 71 -7.93 11.21 1.89
CA PRO A 71 -8.29 10.65 0.60
C PRO A 71 -9.00 9.31 0.81
N LYS A 72 -10.27 9.23 0.41
CA LYS A 72 -11.12 8.03 0.58
C LYS A 72 -10.54 6.77 -0.08
N GLN A 73 -9.53 6.91 -0.94
CA GLN A 73 -9.14 5.86 -1.88
C GLN A 73 -8.09 4.88 -1.36
N LEU A 74 -7.26 5.21 -0.36
CA LEU A 74 -6.32 4.23 0.21
C LEU A 74 -6.87 3.46 1.41
N THR A 75 -7.91 3.94 2.10
CA THR A 75 -8.58 3.15 3.13
C THR A 75 -9.13 1.82 2.61
N GLU A 76 -9.22 1.67 1.29
CA GLU A 76 -9.72 0.50 0.57
C GLU A 76 -8.64 -0.37 -0.09
N LEU A 77 -7.34 -0.18 0.23
CA LEU A 77 -6.33 -1.17 -0.17
C LEU A 77 -6.61 -2.47 0.60
N GLY A 78 -7.36 -3.35 -0.06
CA GLY A 78 -7.84 -4.62 0.45
C GLY A 78 -6.77 -5.70 0.45
N PRO A 79 -7.13 -6.92 0.89
CA PRO A 79 -6.30 -8.07 0.58
C PRO A 79 -6.09 -8.12 -0.94
N PHE A 80 -4.83 -8.22 -1.35
CA PHE A 80 -4.52 -8.39 -2.75
C PHE A 80 -4.87 -9.81 -3.17
N GLU A 81 -5.72 -9.93 -4.19
CA GLU A 81 -5.89 -11.19 -4.91
C GLU A 81 -4.61 -11.43 -5.72
N LEU A 82 -4.02 -12.60 -5.52
CA LEU A 82 -2.81 -13.04 -6.18
C LEU A 82 -3.14 -14.05 -7.27
N GLY A 83 -2.40 -13.97 -8.38
CA GLY A 83 -2.53 -14.89 -9.50
C GLY A 83 -1.18 -15.41 -9.93
N SER A 84 -1.06 -16.71 -10.13
CA SER A 84 0.19 -17.32 -10.56
C SER A 84 0.52 -16.89 -11.99
N VAL A 85 1.79 -16.56 -12.23
CA VAL A 85 2.32 -16.21 -13.56
C VAL A 85 3.32 -17.28 -13.99
N SER A 86 3.29 -17.64 -15.28
CA SER A 86 4.29 -18.53 -15.86
C SER A 86 5.67 -17.88 -15.82
N LEU A 87 6.67 -18.61 -15.32
CA LEU A 87 8.08 -18.19 -15.36
C LEU A 87 8.57 -18.01 -16.80
N GLU A 88 8.03 -18.76 -17.78
CA GLU A 88 8.46 -18.66 -19.18
C GLU A 88 8.10 -17.29 -19.79
N ALA A 89 7.04 -16.65 -19.32
CA ALA A 89 6.64 -15.31 -19.77
C ALA A 89 7.55 -14.20 -19.20
N ILE A 90 8.29 -14.48 -18.13
CA ILE A 90 9.09 -13.51 -17.38
C ILE A 90 10.52 -14.02 -17.25
N GLY A 91 11.42 -13.49 -18.09
CA GLY A 91 12.84 -13.83 -18.04
C GLY A 91 13.54 -13.14 -16.86
N PHE A 92 14.33 -13.87 -16.08
CA PHE A 92 15.15 -13.25 -15.04
C PHE A 92 16.54 -12.96 -15.53
N VAL A 93 16.99 -11.71 -15.32
CA VAL A 93 18.35 -11.29 -15.67
C VAL A 93 19.14 -11.22 -14.37
N LYS A 94 19.99 -12.22 -14.15
CA LYS A 94 20.85 -12.32 -12.96
C LYS A 94 22.08 -11.40 -13.03
N GLU A 95 22.37 -10.81 -14.20
CA GLU A 95 23.67 -10.21 -14.52
C GLU A 95 23.86 -8.75 -14.07
N MET A 96 22.89 -8.12 -13.42
CA MET A 96 22.97 -6.71 -13.08
C MET A 96 23.40 -6.48 -11.63
N ALA A 97 24.20 -5.43 -11.39
CA ALA A 97 24.57 -4.97 -10.04
C ALA A 97 23.36 -4.53 -9.19
N THR A 98 22.21 -4.33 -9.83
CA THR A 98 20.91 -4.09 -9.22
C THR A 98 19.96 -5.24 -9.56
N PRO A 99 19.18 -5.73 -8.60
CA PRO A 99 18.29 -6.85 -8.85
C PRO A 99 17.13 -6.40 -9.76
N GLN A 100 17.01 -7.05 -10.92
CA GLN A 100 16.06 -6.70 -11.98
C GLN A 100 15.39 -7.96 -12.56
N TYR A 101 14.25 -7.78 -13.22
CA TYR A 101 13.61 -8.79 -14.04
C TYR A 101 13.42 -8.25 -15.47
N SER A 102 13.34 -9.15 -16.44
CA SER A 102 13.00 -8.81 -17.82
C SER A 102 11.69 -9.47 -18.22
N ILE A 103 11.03 -8.93 -19.22
CA ILE A 103 9.85 -9.57 -19.80
C ILE A 103 10.02 -9.72 -21.30
N SER A 104 9.52 -10.84 -21.83
CA SER A 104 9.40 -11.03 -23.26
C SER A 104 8.02 -10.58 -23.69
N LEU A 105 7.92 -9.44 -24.38
CA LEU A 105 6.66 -9.03 -25.00
C LEU A 105 6.33 -9.85 -26.25
N ASP A 106 7.22 -10.74 -26.70
CA ASP A 106 6.92 -11.64 -27.83
C ASP A 106 6.25 -12.93 -27.34
N ALA A 107 6.33 -13.21 -26.04
CA ALA A 107 5.66 -14.35 -25.42
C ALA A 107 4.18 -14.04 -25.20
N THR A 108 3.28 -14.90 -25.66
CA THR A 108 1.92 -14.97 -25.13
C THR A 108 2.03 -15.29 -23.64
N PRO A 109 1.44 -14.51 -22.72
CA PRO A 109 0.32 -13.58 -22.93
C PRO A 109 0.63 -12.09 -23.14
N LEU A 110 1.88 -11.65 -23.10
CA LEU A 110 2.23 -10.23 -23.07
C LEU A 110 2.33 -9.57 -24.46
N ALA A 111 2.02 -10.32 -25.52
CA ALA A 111 2.08 -9.87 -26.91
C ALA A 111 1.33 -8.57 -27.19
N CYS A 112 0.18 -8.34 -26.55
CA CYS A 112 -0.59 -7.11 -26.72
C CYS A 112 0.17 -5.86 -26.26
N LEU A 113 1.14 -5.99 -25.34
CA LEU A 113 1.93 -4.88 -24.85
C LEU A 113 3.03 -4.44 -25.83
N SER A 114 3.35 -5.25 -26.84
CA SER A 114 4.34 -4.89 -27.87
C SER A 114 3.97 -3.63 -28.67
N ALA A 115 2.69 -3.25 -28.66
CA ALA A 115 2.17 -2.03 -29.28
C ALA A 115 2.57 -0.73 -28.55
N TYR A 116 3.14 -0.80 -27.35
CA TYR A 116 3.50 0.36 -26.53
C TYR A 116 5.02 0.55 -26.49
N PRO A 117 5.60 1.39 -27.37
CA PRO A 117 7.05 1.52 -27.50
C PRO A 117 7.73 2.20 -26.30
N THR A 118 6.96 2.93 -25.48
CA THR A 118 7.45 3.56 -24.24
C THR A 118 7.58 2.59 -23.08
N LEU A 119 6.97 1.41 -23.19
CA LEU A 119 7.01 0.40 -22.15
C LEU A 119 8.41 -0.24 -22.09
N GLY A 120 9.05 -0.15 -20.92
CA GLY A 120 10.35 -0.76 -20.67
C GLY A 120 10.32 -2.28 -20.85
N ARG A 121 11.49 -2.90 -21.02
CA ARG A 121 11.62 -4.38 -21.05
C ARG A 121 12.21 -4.97 -19.77
N TYR A 122 12.65 -4.08 -18.87
CA TYR A 122 13.28 -4.41 -17.61
C TYR A 122 12.55 -3.70 -16.49
N GLY A 123 12.28 -4.42 -15.41
CA GLY A 123 11.74 -3.86 -14.17
C GLY A 123 12.68 -4.10 -13.00
N CYS A 124 12.45 -3.36 -11.92
CA CYS A 124 13.21 -3.48 -10.69
C CYS A 124 12.51 -4.44 -9.74
N ILE A 125 13.29 -5.10 -8.89
CA ILE A 125 12.76 -5.81 -7.73
C ILE A 125 13.30 -5.20 -6.44
N SER A 126 12.56 -5.38 -5.35
CA SER A 126 13.07 -5.13 -4.01
C SER A 126 14.26 -6.05 -3.71
N PRO A 127 15.13 -5.72 -2.74
CA PRO A 127 16.05 -6.69 -2.16
C PRO A 127 15.37 -8.04 -1.87
N TRP A 128 16.11 -9.13 -2.08
CA TRP A 128 15.67 -10.46 -1.68
C TRP A 128 15.58 -10.53 -0.17
N ASP A 129 14.49 -11.10 0.34
CA ASP A 129 14.31 -11.34 1.77
C ASP A 129 13.76 -12.75 2.04
N ALA A 130 14.05 -13.25 3.24
CA ALA A 130 13.56 -14.54 3.71
C ALA A 130 12.03 -14.52 3.86
N ILE A 131 11.38 -15.59 3.41
CA ILE A 131 9.95 -15.78 3.61
C ILE A 131 9.70 -16.01 5.11
N THR A 132 8.92 -15.13 5.74
CA THR A 132 8.55 -15.22 7.16
C THR A 132 7.15 -15.77 7.40
N LEU A 133 6.34 -15.94 6.35
CA LEU A 133 5.04 -16.57 6.45
C LEU A 133 5.20 -18.09 6.57
N GLU A 134 4.50 -18.66 7.55
CA GLU A 134 4.55 -20.10 7.87
C GLU A 134 3.17 -20.75 7.72
N GLY A 135 3.16 -22.09 7.65
CA GLY A 135 1.95 -22.92 7.71
C GLY A 135 0.85 -22.48 6.75
N GLY A 136 -0.39 -22.39 7.26
CA GLY A 136 -1.55 -22.05 6.45
C GLY A 136 -1.54 -20.66 5.84
N ALA A 137 -0.84 -19.68 6.44
CA ALA A 137 -0.72 -18.33 5.86
C ALA A 137 0.12 -18.36 4.59
N ARG A 138 1.22 -19.14 4.60
CA ARG A 138 2.08 -19.37 3.43
C ARG A 138 1.32 -20.04 2.28
N GLU A 139 0.57 -21.10 2.59
CA GLU A 139 -0.25 -21.81 1.59
C GLU A 139 -1.35 -20.91 1.01
N ARG A 140 -2.03 -20.13 1.86
CA ARG A 140 -3.05 -19.16 1.43
C ARG A 140 -2.51 -18.06 0.53
N ALA A 141 -1.28 -17.60 0.76
CA ALA A 141 -0.62 -16.61 -0.09
C ALA A 141 -0.10 -17.22 -1.41
N GLY A 142 -0.28 -18.53 -1.64
CA GLY A 142 0.18 -19.22 -2.84
C GLY A 142 1.71 -19.29 -2.93
N ILE A 143 2.40 -19.30 -1.79
CA ILE A 143 3.86 -19.37 -1.75
C ILE A 143 4.30 -20.83 -1.92
N PRO A 144 5.13 -21.17 -2.92
CA PRO A 144 5.62 -22.54 -3.13
C PRO A 144 6.34 -23.10 -1.91
N ARG A 145 6.31 -24.42 -1.71
CA ARG A 145 6.94 -25.08 -0.55
C ARG A 145 8.46 -25.03 -0.56
N ASP A 146 9.06 -25.02 -1.75
CA ASP A 146 10.50 -24.98 -1.99
C ASP A 146 11.08 -23.56 -2.04
N ALA A 147 10.23 -22.53 -2.04
CA ALA A 147 10.66 -21.15 -1.92
C ALA A 147 11.23 -20.86 -0.53
N THR A 148 12.32 -20.12 -0.46
CA THR A 148 12.94 -19.67 0.80
C THR A 148 13.12 -18.16 0.84
N PHE A 149 13.21 -17.52 -0.33
CA PHE A 149 13.30 -16.09 -0.49
C PHE A 149 12.14 -15.55 -1.32
N PHE A 150 11.86 -14.26 -1.16
CA PHE A 150 10.98 -13.53 -2.02
C PHE A 150 11.53 -12.13 -2.31
N ALA A 151 11.04 -11.52 -3.38
CA ALA A 151 11.23 -10.11 -3.69
C ALA A 151 9.94 -9.55 -4.27
N TRP A 152 9.66 -8.28 -3.99
CA TRP A 152 8.60 -7.54 -4.67
C TRP A 152 9.10 -7.07 -6.04
N ALA A 153 8.40 -7.46 -7.10
CA ALA A 153 8.58 -6.92 -8.44
C ALA A 153 7.74 -5.65 -8.57
N PHE A 154 8.40 -4.52 -8.79
CA PHE A 154 7.71 -3.27 -9.09
C PHE A 154 7.07 -3.35 -10.49
N PRO A 155 5.98 -2.62 -10.73
CA PRO A 155 5.43 -2.48 -12.08
C PRO A 155 6.47 -2.01 -13.08
N LEU A 156 6.25 -2.36 -14.34
CA LEU A 156 7.21 -2.09 -15.38
C LEU A 156 7.28 -0.59 -15.71
N PRO A 157 8.48 -0.02 -15.90
CA PRO A 157 8.63 1.39 -16.28
C PRO A 157 7.86 1.70 -17.57
N GLY A 158 7.22 2.87 -17.61
CA GLY A 158 6.40 3.33 -18.75
C GLY A 158 4.94 2.87 -18.71
N ILE A 159 4.53 2.03 -17.74
CA ILE A 159 3.12 1.63 -17.64
C ILE A 159 2.17 2.81 -17.32
N ALA A 160 2.65 3.79 -16.56
CA ALA A 160 1.88 4.98 -16.22
C ALA A 160 1.50 5.81 -17.45
N ASP A 161 2.24 5.66 -18.56
CA ASP A 161 1.99 6.36 -19.83
C ASP A 161 0.92 5.66 -20.68
N ILE A 162 0.44 4.48 -20.25
CA ILE A 162 -0.64 3.74 -20.93
C ILE A 162 -1.98 4.14 -20.31
N GLU A 163 -2.65 5.12 -20.92
CA GLU A 163 -3.95 5.65 -20.45
C GLU A 163 -4.99 4.54 -20.25
N ASP A 164 -4.98 3.52 -21.12
CA ASP A 164 -5.96 2.42 -21.14
C ASP A 164 -5.50 1.17 -20.36
N ALA A 165 -4.50 1.24 -19.49
CA ALA A 165 -3.98 0.07 -18.76
C ALA A 165 -5.07 -0.69 -17.98
N ALA A 166 -6.05 0.03 -17.41
CA ALA A 166 -7.19 -0.58 -16.74
C ALA A 166 -8.15 -1.28 -17.72
N GLU A 167 -8.33 -0.75 -18.93
CA GLU A 167 -9.15 -1.39 -19.97
C GLU A 167 -8.46 -2.63 -20.54
N LEU A 168 -7.12 -2.61 -20.66
CA LEU A 168 -6.34 -3.81 -21.02
C LEU A 168 -6.60 -4.96 -20.04
N LEU A 169 -6.60 -4.69 -18.73
CA LEU A 169 -6.91 -5.70 -17.71
C LEU A 169 -8.35 -6.23 -17.81
N LYS A 170 -9.32 -5.37 -18.17
CA LYS A 170 -10.72 -5.79 -18.36
C LYS A 170 -10.92 -6.62 -19.62
N ALA A 171 -10.17 -6.32 -20.68
CA ALA A 171 -10.23 -7.02 -21.95
C ALA A 171 -9.38 -8.31 -21.96
N ALA A 172 -8.49 -8.48 -20.99
CA ALA A 172 -7.61 -9.63 -20.88
C ALA A 172 -8.37 -10.95 -20.83
N THR A 173 -7.93 -11.93 -21.62
CA THR A 173 -8.40 -13.31 -21.44
C THR A 173 -7.89 -13.87 -20.10
N PRO A 174 -8.49 -14.95 -19.57
CA PRO A 174 -8.00 -15.60 -18.35
C PRO A 174 -6.52 -16.03 -18.43
N ALA A 175 -6.03 -16.38 -19.63
CA ALA A 175 -4.63 -16.73 -19.85
C ALA A 175 -3.69 -15.52 -19.78
N GLU A 176 -4.20 -14.32 -20.09
CA GLU A 176 -3.41 -13.09 -20.11
C GLU A 176 -3.42 -12.31 -18.81
N LEU A 177 -4.53 -12.41 -18.09
CA LEU A 177 -4.84 -11.58 -16.94
C LEU A 177 -3.69 -11.49 -15.93
N ASN A 178 -3.10 -12.63 -15.52
CA ASN A 178 -2.05 -12.64 -14.50
C ASN A 178 -0.74 -12.04 -15.01
N GLY A 179 -0.36 -12.30 -16.26
CA GLY A 179 0.84 -11.72 -16.86
C GLY A 179 0.70 -10.20 -16.98
N LEU A 180 -0.43 -9.72 -17.50
CA LEU A 180 -0.72 -8.29 -17.59
C LEU A 180 -0.78 -7.64 -16.21
N SER A 181 -1.41 -8.30 -15.25
CA SER A 181 -1.46 -7.83 -13.87
C SER A 181 -0.08 -7.71 -13.25
N PHE A 182 0.84 -8.64 -13.53
CA PHE A 182 2.21 -8.55 -13.05
C PHE A 182 2.93 -7.32 -13.61
N VAL A 183 2.75 -7.05 -14.91
CA VAL A 183 3.37 -5.89 -15.56
C VAL A 183 2.80 -4.57 -15.04
N ILE A 184 1.48 -4.52 -14.80
CA ILE A 184 0.76 -3.29 -14.43
C ILE A 184 0.79 -3.00 -12.92
N ASN A 185 0.57 -4.02 -12.10
CA ASN A 185 0.44 -3.88 -10.65
C ASN A 185 1.67 -4.36 -9.88
N GLY A 186 2.58 -5.09 -10.54
CA GLY A 186 3.68 -5.77 -9.87
C GLY A 186 3.25 -7.11 -9.28
N GLY A 187 4.14 -7.71 -8.49
CA GLY A 187 3.90 -9.00 -7.87
C GLY A 187 5.03 -9.48 -7.00
N PHE A 188 4.92 -10.70 -6.49
CA PHE A 188 5.95 -11.36 -5.71
C PHE A 188 6.67 -12.39 -6.55
N ILE A 189 7.98 -12.33 -6.54
CA ILE A 189 8.85 -13.37 -7.09
C ILE A 189 9.35 -14.20 -5.93
N TYR A 190 9.22 -15.51 -6.03
CA TYR A 190 9.68 -16.47 -5.04
C TYR A 190 10.89 -17.22 -5.57
N ALA A 191 11.91 -17.40 -4.74
CA ALA A 191 13.13 -18.09 -5.10
C ALA A 191 13.52 -19.14 -4.05
N ASN A 192 14.25 -20.17 -4.49
CA ASN A 192 14.82 -21.18 -3.60
C ASN A 192 16.15 -20.70 -2.95
N ASN A 193 16.81 -21.59 -2.21
CA ASN A 193 18.08 -21.29 -1.52
C ASN A 193 19.23 -20.86 -2.43
N GLY A 194 19.17 -21.15 -3.73
CA GLY A 194 20.15 -20.71 -4.72
C GLY A 194 19.83 -19.34 -5.34
N PHE A 195 18.83 -18.63 -4.82
CA PHE A 195 18.24 -17.43 -5.45
C PHE A 195 17.77 -17.70 -6.89
N LEU A 196 17.33 -18.93 -7.17
CA LEU A 196 16.71 -19.28 -8.43
C LEU A 196 15.19 -19.10 -8.29
N PRO A 197 14.56 -18.28 -9.15
CA PRO A 197 13.11 -18.12 -9.16
C PRO A 197 12.40 -19.46 -9.36
N VAL A 198 11.39 -19.73 -8.52
CA VAL A 198 10.57 -20.94 -8.55
C VAL A 198 9.09 -20.65 -8.78
N ALA A 199 8.63 -19.42 -8.50
CA ALA A 199 7.29 -18.98 -8.85
C ALA A 199 7.17 -17.45 -8.89
N ILE A 200 6.10 -16.98 -9.53
CA ILE A 200 5.69 -15.58 -9.54
C ILE A 200 4.19 -15.51 -9.25
N ASN A 201 3.81 -14.59 -8.37
CA ASN A 201 2.41 -14.25 -8.11
C ASN A 201 2.18 -12.76 -8.42
N ALA A 202 1.34 -12.45 -9.39
CA ALA A 202 0.89 -11.10 -9.73
C ALA A 202 -0.17 -10.61 -8.74
N VAL A 203 -0.23 -9.28 -8.53
CA VAL A 203 -1.39 -8.65 -7.88
C VAL A 203 -2.49 -8.43 -8.94
N VAL A 204 -3.55 -9.24 -8.90
CA VAL A 204 -4.60 -9.29 -9.95
C VAL A 204 -5.81 -8.43 -9.61
N GLY A 205 -6.07 -8.23 -8.32
CA GLY A 205 -7.24 -7.50 -7.85
C GLY A 205 -6.95 -6.66 -6.62
N LEU A 206 -7.35 -5.39 -6.68
CA LEU A 206 -7.45 -4.47 -5.54
C LEU A 206 -8.89 -4.50 -4.99
N LYS A 207 -9.43 -5.68 -4.69
CA LYS A 207 -10.76 -5.75 -4.07
C LYS A 207 -10.61 -5.60 -2.57
N ALA A 208 -11.13 -4.50 -2.03
CA ALA A 208 -11.40 -4.33 -0.62
C ALA A 208 -12.39 -5.41 -0.14
N PHE A 209 -11.91 -6.60 0.19
CA PHE A 209 -12.63 -7.48 1.11
C PHE A 209 -12.54 -6.83 2.49
N TYR A 210 -13.38 -5.83 2.71
CA TYR A 210 -13.59 -5.29 4.04
C TYR A 210 -14.09 -6.43 4.94
N ARG A 211 -13.39 -6.64 6.06
CA ARG A 211 -13.83 -7.43 7.23
C ARG A 211 -15.01 -6.77 7.97
N GLY A 212 -15.94 -6.18 7.23
CA GLY A 212 -17.01 -5.35 7.75
C GLY A 212 -18.37 -6.04 7.81
N THR A 213 -18.73 -6.93 6.88
CA THR A 213 -20.16 -7.29 6.76
C THR A 213 -20.50 -8.71 6.32
N SER A 214 -19.55 -9.62 6.05
CA SER A 214 -19.92 -11.01 5.73
C SER A 214 -18.77 -11.97 5.98
N ALA A 215 -19.02 -13.03 6.74
CA ALA A 215 -18.12 -14.15 7.05
C ALA A 215 -17.80 -15.04 5.83
N LYS A 216 -17.51 -14.45 4.66
CA LYS A 216 -17.04 -15.23 3.51
C LYS A 216 -15.56 -15.53 3.70
N PRO A 217 -15.14 -16.80 3.56
CA PRO A 217 -13.72 -17.14 3.57
C PRO A 217 -13.00 -16.35 2.48
N LEU A 218 -11.79 -15.88 2.79
CA LEU A 218 -10.91 -15.28 1.80
C LEU A 218 -10.67 -16.30 0.68
N PRO A 219 -10.64 -15.87 -0.60
CA PRO A 219 -10.27 -16.76 -1.69
C PRO A 219 -8.87 -17.34 -1.48
N ALA A 220 -8.57 -18.47 -2.13
CA ALA A 220 -7.20 -18.95 -2.23
C ALA A 220 -6.33 -17.91 -2.96
N MET A 221 -5.04 -17.84 -2.63
CA MET A 221 -4.10 -16.86 -3.18
C MET A 221 -4.47 -15.41 -2.81
N THR A 222 -4.55 -15.12 -1.52
CA THR A 222 -4.73 -13.74 -1.03
C THR A 222 -3.64 -13.35 -0.05
N LEU A 223 -3.19 -12.10 -0.14
CA LEU A 223 -2.29 -11.50 0.85
C LEU A 223 -3.04 -10.38 1.58
N PRO A 224 -3.49 -10.61 2.83
CA PRO A 224 -4.22 -9.59 3.57
C PRO A 224 -3.29 -8.49 4.05
N PHE A 225 -3.78 -7.25 4.03
CA PHE A 225 -3.09 -6.09 4.57
C PHE A 225 -3.85 -5.51 5.75
N ASP A 226 -3.10 -4.98 6.70
CA ASP A 226 -3.58 -4.20 7.84
C ASP A 226 -3.10 -2.75 7.70
N GLY A 227 -4.03 -1.80 7.76
CA GLY A 227 -3.80 -0.37 7.52
C GLY A 227 -5.07 0.34 7.04
N PRO A 228 -4.97 1.62 6.60
CA PRO A 228 -3.75 2.42 6.60
C PRO A 228 -3.29 2.79 8.01
N HIS A 229 -1.98 2.78 8.22
CA HIS A 229 -1.32 3.28 9.42
C HIS A 229 -0.53 4.54 9.09
N LYS A 230 -0.42 5.49 10.01
CA LYS A 230 0.36 6.72 9.81
C LYS A 230 1.85 6.39 9.68
N LEU A 231 2.51 6.90 8.64
CA LEU A 231 3.95 6.72 8.45
C LEU A 231 4.75 7.61 9.42
N PRO A 232 5.67 7.05 10.24
CA PRO A 232 6.54 7.88 11.07
C PRO A 232 7.49 8.76 10.23
N PRO A 233 7.70 10.05 10.57
CA PRO A 233 8.60 10.92 9.81
C PRO A 233 10.03 10.40 9.68
N ALA A 234 10.57 9.78 10.74
CA ALA A 234 11.91 9.18 10.72
C ALA A 234 12.02 8.03 9.71
N MET A 235 10.95 7.25 9.57
CA MET A 235 10.85 6.17 8.59
C MET A 235 10.80 6.73 7.15
N ARG A 236 10.00 7.78 6.91
CA ARG A 236 10.01 8.47 5.61
C ARG A 236 11.40 8.96 5.24
N ALA A 237 12.07 9.69 6.14
CA ALA A 237 13.40 10.24 5.89
C ALA A 237 14.43 9.13 5.56
N LYS A 238 14.35 7.99 6.24
CA LYS A 238 15.19 6.83 5.97
C LYS A 238 14.97 6.26 4.58
N LEU A 239 13.70 6.03 4.19
CA LEU A 239 13.35 5.51 2.87
C LEU A 239 13.73 6.50 1.75
N GLU A 240 13.56 7.80 1.98
CA GLU A 240 14.00 8.86 1.06
C GLU A 240 15.54 8.84 0.89
N SER A 241 16.29 8.76 2.00
CA SER A 241 17.76 8.72 1.96
C SER A 241 18.32 7.48 1.24
N GLY A 242 17.57 6.37 1.27
CA GLY A 242 17.91 5.14 0.57
C GLY A 242 17.43 5.09 -0.88
N ASN A 243 16.84 6.17 -1.41
CA ASN A 243 16.22 6.24 -2.73
C ASN A 243 15.28 5.04 -3.00
N ARG A 244 14.49 4.66 -1.99
CA ARG A 244 13.66 3.44 -2.02
C ARG A 244 12.32 3.62 -2.72
N PHE A 245 11.90 4.87 -2.93
CA PHE A 245 10.59 5.16 -3.51
C PHE A 245 10.60 5.04 -5.03
N MET A 246 9.59 4.36 -5.55
CA MET A 246 9.24 4.32 -6.95
C MET A 246 8.10 5.30 -7.21
N GLY A 247 8.09 5.93 -8.38
CA GLY A 247 6.98 6.79 -8.80
C GLY A 247 5.67 5.99 -8.94
N PRO A 248 4.51 6.62 -8.75
CA PRO A 248 3.20 5.96 -8.88
C PRO A 248 3.00 5.43 -10.30
N THR A 249 2.47 4.22 -10.41
CA THR A 249 2.29 3.52 -11.70
C THR A 249 0.84 3.45 -12.14
N LEU A 250 -0.11 3.64 -11.22
CA LEU A 250 -1.54 3.61 -11.51
C LEU A 250 -2.07 5.05 -11.60
N PRO A 251 -2.86 5.41 -12.62
CA PRO A 251 -3.46 6.74 -12.74
C PRO A 251 -4.24 7.17 -11.50
N GLN A 252 -4.88 6.21 -10.82
CA GLN A 252 -5.61 6.47 -9.58
C GLN A 252 -4.67 6.92 -8.44
N MET A 253 -3.48 6.33 -8.30
CA MET A 253 -2.50 6.75 -7.30
C MET A 253 -2.05 8.19 -7.53
N ILE A 254 -1.78 8.55 -8.79
CA ILE A 254 -1.41 9.91 -9.19
C ILE A 254 -2.53 10.88 -8.84
N LYS A 255 -3.77 10.55 -9.22
CA LYS A 255 -4.96 11.35 -8.92
C LYS A 255 -5.18 11.55 -7.41
N ASP A 256 -4.77 10.58 -6.62
CA ASP A 256 -4.88 10.63 -5.15
C ASP A 256 -3.75 11.42 -4.49
N GLY A 257 -2.80 11.95 -5.27
CA GLY A 257 -1.68 12.74 -4.78
C GLY A 257 -0.52 11.92 -4.23
N ILE A 258 -0.47 10.62 -4.54
CA ILE A 258 0.65 9.76 -4.19
C ILE A 258 1.82 10.13 -5.10
N THR A 259 2.96 10.43 -4.50
CA THR A 259 4.19 10.82 -5.20
C THR A 259 5.21 9.71 -5.23
N GLY A 260 5.06 8.71 -4.37
CA GLY A 260 5.87 7.51 -4.43
C GLY A 260 5.33 6.38 -3.58
N PHE A 261 5.81 5.18 -3.85
CA PHE A 261 5.53 4.00 -3.06
C PHE A 261 6.74 3.08 -3.00
N THR A 262 6.80 2.23 -1.97
CA THR A 262 7.84 1.21 -1.87
C THR A 262 7.38 0.01 -1.06
N TRP A 263 7.96 -1.15 -1.35
CA TRP A 263 7.87 -2.32 -0.49
C TRP A 263 8.98 -2.26 0.56
N VAL A 264 8.62 -2.52 1.82
CA VAL A 264 9.55 -2.67 2.92
C VAL A 264 9.59 -4.13 3.33
N GLU A 265 10.78 -4.71 3.34
CA GLU A 265 11.02 -6.11 3.62
C GLU A 265 11.04 -6.40 5.13
N PRO A 266 10.64 -7.62 5.57
CA PRO A 266 10.75 -8.07 6.96
C PRO A 266 12.10 -7.83 7.65
N SER A 267 13.20 -8.05 6.93
CA SER A 267 14.57 -8.01 7.48
C SER A 267 15.24 -6.66 7.39
N ASP A 268 14.64 -5.67 6.70
CA ASP A 268 15.07 -4.27 6.70
C ASP A 268 14.79 -3.64 8.08
N GLY A 269 15.38 -4.23 9.11
CA GLY A 269 15.23 -3.93 10.53
C GLY A 269 15.58 -2.48 10.89
N GLY A 270 15.85 -1.66 9.90
CA GLY A 270 15.86 -0.23 9.95
C GLY A 270 14.57 0.46 10.41
N LEU A 271 13.48 -0.27 10.62
CA LEU A 271 12.26 0.21 11.29
C LEU A 271 12.07 -0.28 12.72
N LYS A 272 12.99 -1.12 13.24
CA LYS A 272 12.90 -1.69 14.60
C LYS A 272 12.95 -0.62 15.70
N ASP A 273 13.49 0.56 15.40
CA ASP A 273 13.56 1.68 16.36
C ASP A 273 12.18 2.29 16.66
N HIS A 274 11.20 2.12 15.76
CA HIS A 274 9.80 2.41 16.05
C HIS A 274 9.15 1.16 16.65
N GLN A 275 9.39 0.95 17.95
CA GLN A 275 8.95 -0.21 18.75
C GLN A 275 7.44 -0.53 18.67
N SER A 276 6.61 0.35 18.08
CA SER A 276 5.16 0.18 18.00
C SER A 276 4.67 -0.57 16.76
N VAL A 277 5.50 -0.82 15.74
CA VAL A 277 5.02 -1.42 14.47
C VAL A 277 5.69 -2.76 14.18
N ASP A 278 4.90 -3.85 14.19
CA ASP A 278 5.35 -5.18 13.76
C ASP A 278 5.42 -5.23 12.22
N TRP A 279 6.65 -5.22 11.67
CA TRP A 279 6.98 -5.31 10.24
C TRP A 279 7.43 -6.70 9.80
N ARG A 280 7.31 -7.73 10.66
CA ARG A 280 7.91 -9.06 10.41
C ARG A 280 7.41 -9.77 9.14
N THR A 281 6.40 -9.24 8.45
CA THR A 281 5.79 -9.78 7.23
C THR A 281 5.92 -8.84 6.03
N GLY A 282 6.58 -7.69 6.20
CA GLY A 282 6.72 -6.66 5.16
C GLY A 282 5.46 -5.82 4.97
N GLY A 283 5.54 -4.83 4.09
CA GLY A 283 4.41 -3.94 3.81
C GLY A 283 4.69 -2.90 2.74
N PHE A 284 3.63 -2.26 2.28
CA PHE A 284 3.71 -1.12 1.37
C PHE A 284 3.70 0.19 2.13
N VAL A 285 4.54 1.11 1.68
CA VAL A 285 4.56 2.50 2.12
C VAL A 285 4.15 3.36 0.94
N TYR A 286 3.26 4.30 1.19
CA TYR A 286 2.82 5.31 0.23
C TYR A 286 3.15 6.69 0.79
N VAL A 287 3.78 7.52 -0.04
CA VAL A 287 4.11 8.91 0.30
C VAL A 287 3.36 9.86 -0.61
N TYR A 288 2.99 11.00 -0.03
CA TYR A 288 2.23 12.05 -0.67
C TYR A 288 3.05 13.35 -0.71
N ASP A 289 2.59 14.31 -1.51
CA ASP A 289 3.04 15.70 -1.42
C ASP A 289 2.71 16.28 -0.02
N ASP A 290 1.47 16.08 0.45
CA ASP A 290 1.10 16.39 1.83
C ASP A 290 1.55 15.24 2.76
N ARG A 291 2.71 15.43 3.39
CA ARG A 291 3.33 14.45 4.32
C ARG A 291 2.42 13.98 5.45
N ARG A 292 1.34 14.69 5.76
CA ARG A 292 0.36 14.27 6.78
C ARG A 292 -0.46 13.06 6.34
N LEU A 293 -0.51 12.81 5.03
CA LEU A 293 -1.24 11.70 4.41
C LEU A 293 -0.38 10.45 4.26
N ASP A 294 0.94 10.55 4.50
CA ASP A 294 1.85 9.40 4.39
C ASP A 294 1.37 8.23 5.25
N CYS A 295 1.28 7.07 4.62
CA CYS A 295 0.72 5.90 5.26
C CYS A 295 1.43 4.62 4.84
N PHE A 296 1.18 3.56 5.61
CA PHE A 296 1.63 2.23 5.24
C PHE A 296 0.57 1.16 5.52
N PHE A 297 0.73 0.04 4.82
CA PHE A 297 -0.07 -1.17 4.93
C PHE A 297 0.88 -2.33 5.17
N ARG A 298 0.69 -3.06 6.26
CA ARG A 298 1.52 -4.23 6.58
C ARG A 298 0.80 -5.51 6.20
N VAL A 299 1.54 -6.55 5.81
CA VAL A 299 0.95 -7.87 5.59
C VAL A 299 0.42 -8.44 6.91
N SER A 300 -0.84 -8.84 6.93
CA SER A 300 -1.46 -9.49 8.09
C SER A 300 -1.12 -10.98 8.14
N LYS A 301 -0.94 -11.51 9.35
CA LYS A 301 -0.64 -12.93 9.61
C LYS A 301 -1.89 -13.83 9.64
N GLU A 302 -3.07 -13.25 9.59
CA GLU A 302 -4.34 -13.93 9.88
C GLU A 302 -4.87 -14.81 8.74
#